data_AF-A0A353BSK0-F1
#
_entry.id   AF-A0A353BSK0-F1
#
_cell.length_a   1.000
_cell.length_b   1.000
_cell.length_c   1.000
_cell.angle_alpha   90.00
_cell.angle_beta   90.00
_cell.angle_gamma   90.00
#
_symmetry.space_group_name_H-M   'P 1'
#
loop_
_entity.id
_entity.type
_entity.pdbx_description
1 polymer ?
#
loop_
_entity_poly.entity_id
_entity_poly.type
_entity_poly.pdbx_seq_one_letter_code
_entity_poly.pdbx_strand_id
1 'polypeptide(L)'
;DLEHYQFAVASPIWRKNTILGLIFLLRNHQGNYTNDDKLILETLSEHAASAVVNAKLFKLTTSLSLHDYLTGVGNLRFFYQQLEYIFAVAERYQQSFSLMIVDSDSLKLINDGYGNAQGFGHIKQLAEL
;
A
#
# COMPACT_ATOMS: atom_id res chain seq x y z
N ASP A 1 -20.47 11.00 13.80
CA ASP A 1 -21.22 11.30 15.03
C ASP A 1 -22.06 10.08 15.37
N LEU A 2 -21.69 9.36 16.43
CA LEU A 2 -22.29 8.06 16.80
C LEU A 2 -23.27 8.19 17.99
N GLU A 3 -23.43 9.40 18.53
CA GLU A 3 -24.20 9.66 19.77
C GLU A 3 -25.69 9.37 19.65
N HIS A 4 -26.18 9.23 18.42
CA HIS A 4 -27.57 8.96 18.11
C HIS A 4 -27.88 7.46 17.94
N TYR A 5 -26.98 6.52 18.24
CA TYR A 5 -27.26 5.09 18.09
C TYR A 5 -27.33 4.41 19.45
N GLN A 6 -28.47 3.80 19.77
CA GLN A 6 -28.72 3.15 21.06
C GLN A 6 -28.48 1.64 21.02
N PHE A 7 -28.43 1.04 19.83
CA PHE A 7 -28.26 -0.39 19.63
C PHE A 7 -27.21 -0.68 18.56
N ALA A 8 -26.37 -1.68 18.82
CA ALA A 8 -25.34 -2.14 17.90
C ALA A 8 -25.21 -3.66 17.91
N VAL A 9 -25.07 -4.26 16.72
CA VAL A 9 -24.55 -5.62 16.55
C VAL A 9 -23.29 -5.53 15.70
N ALA A 10 -22.30 -6.35 16.03
CA ALA A 10 -21.04 -6.41 15.31
C ALA A 10 -20.82 -7.80 14.72
N SER A 11 -20.20 -7.84 13.55
CA SER A 11 -19.70 -9.06 12.93
C SER A 11 -18.21 -8.90 12.61
N PRO A 12 -17.36 -9.91 12.93
CA PRO A 12 -15.96 -9.85 12.58
C PRO A 12 -15.75 -10.03 11.08
N ILE A 13 -14.91 -9.19 10.50
CA ILE A 13 -14.32 -9.42 9.19
C ILE A 13 -13.10 -10.31 9.42
N TRP A 14 -13.15 -11.57 9.06
CA TRP A 14 -12.05 -12.52 9.25
C TRP A 14 -11.72 -13.32 7.99
N ARG A 15 -10.48 -13.79 7.88
CA ARG A 15 -10.02 -14.66 6.78
C ARG A 15 -8.95 -15.63 7.29
N LYS A 16 -9.12 -16.93 7.04
CA LYS A 16 -8.12 -17.98 7.33
C LYS A 16 -7.40 -17.80 8.69
N ASN A 17 -8.17 -17.61 9.77
CA ASN A 17 -7.71 -17.35 11.16
C ASN A 17 -7.23 -15.93 11.53
N THR A 18 -7.31 -14.92 10.66
CA THR A 18 -6.97 -13.53 11.02
C THR A 18 -8.20 -12.64 11.00
N ILE A 19 -8.40 -11.85 12.07
CA ILE A 19 -9.39 -10.77 12.10
C ILE A 19 -8.80 -9.55 11.38
N LEU A 20 -9.50 -9.10 10.35
CA LEU A 20 -9.15 -7.94 9.52
C LEU A 20 -9.86 -6.65 10.00
N GLY A 21 -10.98 -6.78 10.71
CA GLY A 21 -11.76 -5.66 11.22
C GLY A 21 -13.11 -6.09 11.79
N LEU A 22 -13.96 -5.10 12.09
CA LEU A 22 -15.32 -5.28 12.57
C LEU A 22 -16.29 -4.48 11.70
N ILE A 23 -17.46 -5.05 11.38
CA ILE A 23 -18.59 -4.33 10.81
C ILE A 23 -19.64 -4.16 11.89
N PHE A 24 -20.17 -2.95 12.03
CA PHE A 24 -21.24 -2.63 12.97
C PHE A 24 -22.54 -2.31 12.23
N LEU A 25 -23.64 -2.90 12.68
CA LEU A 25 -24.99 -2.51 12.32
C LEU A 25 -25.58 -1.70 13.48
N LEU A 26 -25.71 -0.39 13.26
CA LEU A 26 -26.16 0.57 14.26
C LEU A 26 -27.64 0.95 14.05
N ARG A 27 -28.41 1.07 15.14
CA ARG A 27 -29.84 1.43 15.09
C ARG A 27 -30.20 2.45 16.17
N ASN A 28 -31.11 3.38 15.83
CA ASN A 28 -31.61 4.44 16.73
C ASN A 28 -33.11 4.27 17.09
N HIS A 29 -33.63 3.05 17.04
CA HIS A 29 -34.99 2.78 17.45
C HIS A 29 -35.06 1.41 18.12
N GLN A 30 -36.05 1.25 19.00
CA GLN A 30 -36.31 -0.04 19.65
C GLN A 30 -36.79 -1.06 18.63
N GLY A 31 -36.12 -2.21 18.57
CA GLY A 31 -36.46 -3.33 17.71
C GLY A 31 -35.37 -4.39 17.78
N ASN A 32 -35.75 -5.67 17.87
CA ASN A 32 -34.80 -6.76 17.96
C ASN A 32 -34.02 -6.91 16.64
N TYR A 33 -32.77 -7.35 16.74
CA TYR A 33 -32.03 -7.85 15.59
C TYR A 33 -32.61 -9.20 15.18
N THR A 34 -32.86 -9.36 13.88
CA THR A 34 -33.43 -10.59 13.33
C THR A 34 -32.33 -11.51 12.79
N ASN A 35 -32.71 -12.73 12.40
CA ASN A 35 -31.80 -13.61 11.67
C ASN A 35 -31.43 -13.03 10.30
N ASP A 36 -32.28 -12.20 9.70
CA ASP A 36 -31.97 -11.53 8.44
C ASP A 36 -30.88 -10.47 8.63
N ASP A 37 -30.92 -9.71 9.74
CA ASP A 37 -29.85 -8.77 10.11
C ASP A 37 -28.51 -9.50 10.26
N LYS A 38 -28.53 -10.68 10.89
CA LYS A 38 -27.35 -11.55 11.03
C LYS A 38 -26.85 -12.04 9.67
N LEU A 39 -27.73 -12.57 8.83
CA LEU A 39 -27.37 -13.09 7.50
C LEU A 39 -26.75 -12.01 6.61
N ILE A 40 -27.31 -10.79 6.63
CA ILE A 40 -26.77 -9.65 5.91
C ILE A 40 -25.38 -9.30 6.45
N LEU A 41 -25.22 -9.21 7.78
CA LEU A 41 -23.93 -8.91 8.40
C LEU A 41 -22.86 -9.96 8.09
N GLU A 42 -23.19 -11.24 8.13
CA GLU A 42 -22.28 -12.34 7.78
C GLU A 42 -21.87 -12.23 6.30
N THR A 43 -22.84 -12.06 5.40
CA THR A 43 -22.60 -11.91 3.96
C THR A 43 -21.70 -10.70 3.67
N LEU A 44 -21.99 -9.55 4.30
CA LEU A 44 -21.17 -8.34 4.15
C LEU A 44 -19.76 -8.53 4.73
N SER A 45 -19.63 -9.25 5.85
CA SER A 45 -18.33 -9.53 6.47
C SER A 45 -17.46 -10.39 5.57
N GLU A 46 -18.03 -11.39 4.89
CA GLU A 46 -17.31 -12.22 3.92
C GLU A 46 -16.86 -11.45 2.68
N HIS A 47 -17.73 -10.59 2.14
CA HIS A 47 -17.40 -9.73 1.00
C HIS A 47 -16.33 -8.70 1.38
N ALA A 48 -16.47 -8.06 2.53
CA ALA A 48 -15.49 -7.11 3.05
C ALA A 48 -14.14 -7.77 3.30
N ALA A 49 -14.11 -8.99 3.85
CA ALA A 49 -12.87 -9.74 4.04
C ALA A 49 -12.15 -9.96 2.71
N SER A 50 -12.89 -10.36 1.67
CA SER A 50 -12.33 -10.57 0.33
C SER A 50 -11.83 -9.26 -0.29
N ALA A 51 -12.60 -8.17 -0.17
CA ALA A 51 -12.20 -6.86 -0.68
C ALA A 51 -10.93 -6.33 -0.01
N VAL A 52 -10.83 -6.43 1.33
CA VAL A 52 -9.64 -6.02 2.09
C VAL A 52 -8.41 -6.83 1.69
N VAL A 53 -8.55 -8.16 1.55
CA VAL A 53 -7.45 -9.02 1.11
C VAL A 53 -7.02 -8.68 -0.31
N ASN A 54 -7.98 -8.48 -1.22
CA ASN A 54 -7.69 -8.10 -2.60
C ASN A 54 -6.99 -6.74 -2.69
N ALA A 55 -7.41 -5.75 -1.91
CA ALA A 55 -6.76 -4.44 -1.86
C ALA A 55 -5.32 -4.55 -1.33
N LYS A 56 -5.07 -5.39 -0.31
CA LYS A 56 -3.72 -5.66 0.20
C LYS A 56 -2.85 -6.36 -0.83
N LEU A 57 -3.37 -7.40 -1.50
CA LEU A 57 -2.66 -8.11 -2.57
C LEU A 57 -2.35 -7.18 -3.73
N PHE A 58 -3.33 -6.38 -4.18
CA PHE A 58 -3.12 -5.37 -5.21
C PHE A 58 -2.01 -4.42 -4.81
N LYS A 59 -2.04 -3.85 -3.59
CA LYS A 59 -1.00 -2.95 -3.10
C LYS A 59 0.39 -3.61 -3.06
N LEU A 60 0.48 -4.88 -2.68
CA LEU A 60 1.74 -5.64 -2.71
C LEU A 60 2.25 -5.84 -4.14
N THR A 61 1.39 -6.27 -5.06
CA THR A 61 1.73 -6.42 -6.48
C THR A 61 2.13 -5.08 -7.09
N THR A 62 1.44 -3.99 -6.75
CA THR A 62 1.81 -2.64 -7.18
C THR A 62 3.15 -2.23 -6.60
N SER A 63 3.42 -2.50 -5.32
CA SER A 63 4.73 -2.22 -4.71
C SER A 63 5.86 -2.98 -5.40
N LEU A 64 5.68 -4.27 -5.71
CA LEU A 64 6.64 -5.03 -6.53
C LEU A 64 6.84 -4.43 -7.93
N SER A 65 5.83 -3.72 -8.47
CA SER A 65 5.93 -2.99 -9.74
C SER A 65 6.53 -1.58 -9.60
N LEU A 66 6.72 -1.06 -8.38
CA LEU A 66 7.22 0.28 -8.11
C LEU A 66 8.72 0.31 -7.77
N HIS A 67 9.32 -0.83 -7.47
CA HIS A 67 10.74 -0.94 -7.19
C HIS A 67 11.48 -1.60 -8.36
N ASP A 68 12.72 -1.20 -8.58
CA ASP A 68 13.62 -1.88 -9.51
C ASP A 68 14.02 -3.25 -8.95
N TYR A 69 13.96 -4.29 -9.78
CA TYR A 69 14.15 -5.66 -9.32
C TYR A 69 15.60 -5.96 -8.90
N LEU A 70 16.57 -5.23 -9.46
CA LEU A 70 17.99 -5.46 -9.21
C LEU A 70 18.42 -4.80 -7.90
N THR A 71 17.98 -3.56 -7.67
CA THR A 71 18.44 -2.71 -6.57
C THR A 71 17.46 -2.58 -5.42
N GLY A 72 16.16 -2.81 -5.66
CA GLY A 72 15.11 -2.56 -4.67
C GLY A 72 14.76 -1.09 -4.48
N VAL A 73 15.47 -0.14 -5.11
CA VAL A 73 15.11 1.29 -5.05
C VAL A 73 13.85 1.57 -5.86
N GLY A 74 13.22 2.71 -5.60
CA GLY A 74 12.06 3.14 -6.38
C GLY A 74 12.42 3.29 -7.86
N ASN A 75 11.65 2.65 -8.74
CA ASN A 75 11.80 2.79 -10.18
C ASN A 75 11.19 4.11 -10.67
N LEU A 76 11.22 4.34 -12.00
CA LEU A 76 10.74 5.58 -12.59
C LEU A 76 9.26 5.88 -12.27
N ARG A 77 8.40 4.86 -12.15
CA ARG A 77 7.00 5.06 -11.77
C ARG A 77 6.88 5.53 -10.32
N PHE A 78 7.63 4.93 -9.40
CA PHE A 78 7.68 5.37 -8.01
C PHE A 78 8.21 6.81 -7.89
N PHE A 79 9.26 7.14 -8.65
CA PHE A 79 9.81 8.49 -8.70
C PHE A 79 8.74 9.54 -9.03
N TYR A 80 7.94 9.34 -10.09
CA TYR A 80 6.87 10.29 -10.44
C TYR A 80 5.79 10.39 -9.36
N GLN A 81 5.39 9.27 -8.75
CA GLN A 81 4.41 9.29 -7.66
C GLN A 81 4.89 10.08 -6.45
N GLN A 82 6.16 9.89 -6.07
CA GLN A 82 6.75 10.63 -4.96
C GLN A 82 6.95 12.11 -5.30
N LEU A 83 7.31 12.41 -6.54
CA LEU A 83 7.50 13.79 -7.01
C LEU A 83 6.18 14.57 -6.96
N GLU A 84 5.07 13.98 -7.42
CA GLU A 84 3.73 14.59 -7.31
C GLU A 84 3.35 14.89 -5.85
N TYR A 85 3.60 13.95 -4.94
CA TYR A 85 3.36 14.14 -3.52
C TYR A 85 4.22 15.27 -2.93
N ILE A 86 5.53 15.28 -3.23
CA ILE A 86 6.47 16.31 -2.73
C ILE A 86 6.07 17.69 -3.26
N PHE A 87 5.67 17.81 -4.52
CA PHE A 87 5.17 19.07 -5.09
C PHE A 87 3.95 19.60 -4.33
N ALA A 88 2.96 18.75 -4.07
CA ALA A 88 1.75 19.15 -3.34
C ALA A 88 2.05 19.60 -1.90
N VAL A 89 3.00 18.93 -1.23
CA VAL A 89 3.47 19.31 0.11
C VAL A 89 4.21 20.64 0.06
N ALA A 90 5.15 20.80 -0.88
CA ALA A 90 5.93 22.01 -1.08
C ALA A 90 5.05 23.23 -1.34
N GLU A 91 4.03 23.10 -2.21
CA GLU A 91 3.06 24.17 -2.50
C GLU A 91 2.23 24.53 -1.27
N ARG A 92 1.70 23.52 -0.56
CA ARG A 92 0.87 23.72 0.63
C ARG A 92 1.60 24.41 1.78
N TYR A 93 2.85 24.04 2.00
CA TYR A 93 3.65 24.53 3.13
C TYR A 93 4.66 25.62 2.75
N GLN A 94 4.64 26.07 1.48
CA GLN A 94 5.58 27.06 0.94
C GLN A 94 7.04 26.67 1.20
N GLN A 95 7.34 25.38 1.00
CA GLN A 95 8.68 24.82 1.17
C GLN A 95 9.33 24.60 -0.19
N SER A 96 10.66 24.72 -0.26
CA SER A 96 11.43 24.33 -1.44
C SER A 96 11.96 22.91 -1.29
N PHE A 97 12.14 22.23 -2.40
CA PHE A 97 12.86 20.96 -2.47
C PHE A 97 13.90 21.02 -3.60
N SER A 98 14.82 20.05 -3.60
CA SER A 98 15.83 19.91 -4.65
C SER A 98 15.82 18.48 -5.17
N LEU A 99 16.20 18.33 -6.45
CA LEU A 99 16.35 17.04 -7.09
C LEU A 99 17.83 16.85 -7.46
N MET A 100 18.40 15.73 -7.06
CA MET A 100 19.74 15.31 -7.46
C MET A 100 19.62 14.17 -8.46
N ILE A 101 20.36 14.28 -9.57
CA ILE A 101 20.51 13.21 -10.55
C ILE A 101 21.95 12.73 -10.46
N VAL A 102 22.13 11.44 -10.26
CA VAL A 102 23.43 10.78 -10.15
C VAL A 102 23.55 9.80 -11.31
N ASP A 103 24.67 9.83 -12.02
CA ASP A 103 24.99 8.89 -13.09
C ASP A 103 26.28 8.12 -12.73
N SER A 104 26.37 6.87 -13.19
CA SER A 104 27.53 6.00 -12.94
C SER A 104 28.40 5.91 -14.19
N ASP A 105 29.32 6.85 -14.35
CA ASP A 105 30.19 6.99 -15.53
C ASP A 105 30.99 5.72 -15.91
N SER A 106 31.30 4.85 -14.95
CA SER A 106 32.22 3.72 -15.14
C SER A 106 31.56 2.36 -15.38
N LEU A 107 30.22 2.29 -15.46
CA LEU A 107 29.53 0.99 -15.49
C LEU A 107 29.91 0.14 -16.71
N LYS A 108 30.08 0.78 -17.88
CA LYS A 108 30.49 0.08 -19.11
C LYS A 108 31.89 -0.52 -18.98
N LEU A 109 32.84 0.23 -18.40
CA LEU A 109 34.21 -0.25 -18.17
C LEU A 109 34.24 -1.44 -17.20
N ILE A 110 33.39 -1.42 -16.17
CA ILE A 110 33.24 -2.53 -15.22
C ILE A 110 32.67 -3.77 -15.94
N ASN A 111 31.63 -3.60 -16.76
CA ASN A 111 31.03 -4.69 -17.52
C ASN A 111 32.02 -5.30 -18.52
N ASP A 112 32.76 -4.46 -19.24
CA ASP A 112 33.72 -4.90 -20.25
C ASP A 112 34.94 -5.60 -19.62
N GLY A 113 35.36 -5.17 -18.43
CA GLY A 113 36.54 -5.73 -17.74
C GLY A 113 36.25 -6.95 -16.85
N TYR A 114 35.10 -6.99 -16.18
CA TYR A 114 34.79 -7.99 -15.15
C TYR A 114 33.49 -8.77 -15.39
N GLY A 115 32.78 -8.46 -16.49
CA GLY A 115 31.52 -9.08 -16.87
C GLY A 115 30.30 -8.51 -16.16
N ASN A 116 29.13 -8.76 -16.75
CA ASN A 116 27.85 -8.20 -16.33
C ASN A 116 27.47 -8.51 -14.87
N ALA A 117 27.89 -9.66 -14.34
CA ALA A 117 27.61 -10.04 -12.95
C ALA A 117 28.23 -9.05 -11.94
N GLN A 118 29.43 -8.53 -12.24
CA GLN A 118 30.08 -7.54 -11.38
C GLN A 118 29.48 -6.15 -11.57
N GLY A 119 29.06 -5.80 -12.78
CA GLY A 119 28.27 -4.58 -13.01
C GLY A 119 26.97 -4.56 -12.19
N PHE A 120 26.26 -5.68 -12.11
CA PHE A 120 25.08 -5.80 -11.25
C PHE A 120 25.40 -5.58 -9.77
N GLY A 121 26.55 -6.08 -9.29
CA GLY A 121 27.04 -5.83 -7.93
C GLY A 121 27.32 -4.34 -7.67
N HIS A 122 27.99 -3.67 -8.62
CA HIS A 122 28.28 -2.23 -8.55
C HIS A 122 27.01 -1.39 -8.50
N ILE A 123 26.01 -1.70 -9.33
CA ILE A 123 24.71 -1.00 -9.33
C ILE A 123 23.99 -1.19 -7.99
N LYS A 124 24.04 -2.40 -7.39
CA LYS A 124 23.47 -2.64 -6.05
C LYS A 124 24.15 -1.82 -4.97
N GLN A 125 25.49 -1.72 -4.99
CA GLN A 125 26.23 -0.91 -4.01
C GLN A 125 25.92 0.59 -4.15
N LEU A 126 25.81 1.10 -5.38
CA LEU A 126 25.41 2.48 -5.62
C LEU A 126 24.02 2.80 -5.09
N ALA A 127 23.12 1.81 -5.08
CA ALA A 127 21.76 1.95 -4.56
C ALA A 127 21.67 1.97 -3.02
N GLU A 128 22.75 1.61 -2.32
CA GLU A 128 22.83 1.64 -0.85
C GLU A 128 23.44 2.95 -0.31
N LEU A 129 23.86 3.88 -1.18
CA LEU A 129 24.35 5.21 -0.84
C LEU A 129 23.22 6.14 -0.36
#